data_AF-A0A6B2EJQ3-F1
#
_entry.id   AF-A0A6B2EJQ3-F1
#
_cell.length_a   1.000
_cell.length_b   1.000
_cell.length_c   1.000
_cell.angle_alpha   90.00
_cell.angle_beta   90.00
_cell.angle_gamma   90.00
#
_symmetry.space_group_name_H-M   'P 1'
#
loop_
_entity.id
_entity.type
_entity.pdbx_description
1 polymer ?
#
loop_
_entity_poly.entity_id
_entity_poly.type
_entity_poly.pdbx_seq_one_letter_code
_entity_poly.pdbx_strand_id
1 'polypeptide(L)'
;YMSQVSQLLTYMSSDELKDLLNSDDKIEERVNDATKSLEKEKEDIMVENRIKAEENLAREPQLIELRGRVNDLSQEGKSLYEDVEQKLSEMKSKSGSLSQDTALALLQTAAAESEEESEGIVKQFMDKEINVDNFLESFQATRKTMHLRKLKADKMSDLMRNGSANPTSFGHPGYPMAGPVPYPTGPMPMPMPGFRHY
;
A
#
# COMPACT_ATOMS: atom_id res chain seq x y z
N TYR A 1 -14.39 5.66 -57.61
CA TYR A 1 -13.79 5.99 -58.92
C TYR A 1 -14.54 5.34 -60.09
N MET A 2 -14.61 4.01 -60.24
CA MET A 2 -15.31 3.37 -61.40
C MET A 2 -16.77 3.83 -61.59
N SER A 3 -17.57 3.89 -60.52
CA SER A 3 -18.95 4.40 -60.59
C SER A 3 -19.05 5.87 -60.99
N GLN A 4 -18.02 6.67 -60.69
CA GLN A 4 -18.00 8.10 -60.98
C GLN A 4 -17.62 8.35 -62.45
N VAL A 5 -16.68 7.55 -62.97
CA VAL A 5 -16.35 7.49 -64.41
C VAL A 5 -17.54 7.03 -65.23
N SER A 6 -18.24 5.96 -64.81
CA SER A 6 -19.43 5.47 -65.51
C SER A 6 -20.58 6.47 -65.54
N GLN A 7 -20.78 7.24 -64.46
CA GLN A 7 -21.75 8.35 -64.42
C GLN A 7 -21.34 9.50 -65.34
N LEU A 8 -20.06 9.86 -65.39
CA LEU A 8 -19.57 10.94 -66.26
C LEU A 8 -19.76 10.60 -67.75
N LEU A 9 -19.54 9.34 -68.12
CA LEU A 9 -19.68 8.83 -69.50
C LEU A 9 -21.14 8.71 -69.96
N THR A 10 -22.10 8.55 -69.04
CA THR A 10 -23.52 8.39 -69.39
C THR A 10 -24.20 9.68 -69.81
N TYR A 11 -23.62 10.85 -69.51
CA TYR A 11 -24.14 12.16 -69.90
C TYR A 11 -23.52 12.72 -71.19
N MET A 12 -22.61 11.98 -71.85
CA MET A 12 -21.92 12.42 -73.07
C MET A 12 -22.68 11.99 -74.33
N SER A 13 -22.61 12.82 -75.37
CA SER A 13 -23.20 12.53 -76.68
C SER A 13 -22.35 11.52 -77.49
N SER A 14 -22.96 10.89 -78.50
CA SER A 14 -22.30 9.87 -79.35
C SER A 14 -21.02 10.39 -80.03
N ASP A 15 -21.00 11.67 -80.42
CA ASP A 15 -19.85 12.29 -81.07
C ASP A 15 -18.73 12.60 -80.08
N GLU A 16 -19.06 13.03 -78.85
CA GLU A 16 -18.09 13.25 -77.76
C GLU A 16 -17.48 11.93 -77.26
N LEU A 17 -18.26 10.84 -77.22
CA LEU A 17 -17.77 9.50 -76.89
C LEU A 17 -16.80 8.95 -77.95
N LYS A 18 -17.07 9.21 -79.24
CA LYS A 18 -16.15 8.84 -80.33
C LYS A 18 -14.87 9.66 -80.30
N ASP A 19 -14.97 10.95 -80.03
CA ASP A 19 -13.82 11.85 -79.89
C ASP A 19 -12.96 11.47 -78.67
N LEU A 20 -13.59 11.08 -77.56
CA LEU A 20 -12.91 10.52 -76.39
C LEU A 20 -12.23 9.18 -76.70
N LEU A 21 -12.89 8.27 -77.43
CA LEU A 21 -12.32 6.97 -77.81
C LEU A 21 -11.10 7.09 -78.73
N ASN A 22 -11.03 8.14 -79.55
CA ASN A 22 -9.98 8.35 -80.53
C ASN A 22 -8.80 9.19 -80.01
N SER A 23 -8.82 9.59 -78.73
CA SER A 23 -7.81 10.47 -78.13
C SER A 23 -7.41 9.96 -76.75
N ASP A 24 -6.29 9.25 -76.67
CA ASP A 24 -5.75 8.72 -75.41
C ASP A 24 -5.55 9.82 -74.35
N ASP A 25 -5.11 11.01 -74.76
CA ASP A 25 -4.93 12.17 -73.86
C ASP A 25 -6.23 12.58 -73.15
N LYS A 26 -7.38 12.52 -73.85
CA LYS A 26 -8.69 12.85 -73.27
C LYS A 26 -9.15 11.77 -72.30
N ILE A 27 -8.83 10.51 -72.57
CA ILE A 27 -9.10 9.40 -71.64
C ILE A 27 -8.26 9.56 -70.37
N GLU A 28 -6.98 9.90 -70.49
CA GLU A 28 -6.08 10.15 -69.37
C GLU A 28 -6.55 11.33 -68.50
N GLU A 29 -7.01 12.42 -69.11
CA GLU A 29 -7.59 13.57 -68.39
C GLU A 29 -8.82 13.15 -67.56
N ARG A 30 -9.72 12.32 -68.10
CA ARG A 30 -10.90 11.83 -67.37
C ARG A 30 -10.56 10.86 -66.26
N VAL A 31 -9.53 10.03 -66.43
CA VAL A 31 -9.02 9.15 -65.37
C VAL A 31 -8.45 10.00 -64.25
N ASN A 32 -7.63 11.00 -64.58
CA ASN A 32 -7.06 11.93 -63.61
C ASN A 32 -8.17 12.68 -62.84
N ASP A 33 -9.19 13.18 -63.52
CA ASP A 33 -10.36 13.80 -62.88
C ASP A 33 -11.08 12.87 -61.91
N ALA A 34 -11.22 11.59 -62.25
CA ALA A 34 -11.86 10.60 -61.41
C ALA A 34 -10.99 10.15 -60.22
N THR A 35 -9.67 10.34 -60.27
CA THR A 35 -8.74 10.00 -59.19
C THR A 35 -8.36 11.19 -58.32
N LYS A 36 -8.56 12.44 -58.76
CA LYS A 36 -8.27 13.66 -57.98
C LYS A 36 -8.85 13.67 -56.57
N SER A 37 -10.08 13.16 -56.37
CA SER A 37 -10.69 13.09 -55.03
C SER A 37 -9.99 12.09 -54.12
N LEU A 38 -9.54 10.96 -54.66
CA LEU A 38 -8.77 9.95 -53.94
C LEU A 38 -7.35 10.44 -53.64
N GLU A 39 -6.73 11.18 -54.55
CA GLU A 39 -5.43 11.81 -54.30
C GLU A 39 -5.51 12.84 -53.19
N LYS A 40 -6.58 13.63 -53.15
CA LYS A 40 -6.84 14.55 -52.05
C LYS A 40 -7.06 13.82 -50.72
N GLU A 41 -7.89 12.79 -50.70
CA GLU A 41 -8.13 11.97 -49.49
C GLU A 41 -6.84 11.30 -49.00
N LYS A 42 -6.01 10.80 -49.92
CA LYS A 42 -4.68 10.26 -49.62
C LYS A 42 -3.78 11.33 -48.97
N GLU A 43 -3.74 12.53 -49.53
CA GLU A 43 -2.95 13.64 -48.96
C GLU A 43 -3.45 14.02 -47.57
N ASP A 44 -4.77 14.16 -47.40
CA ASP A 44 -5.40 14.46 -46.10
C ASP A 44 -5.02 13.39 -45.05
N ILE A 45 -5.07 12.10 -45.40
CA ILE A 45 -4.67 10.99 -44.52
C ILE A 45 -3.15 11.01 -44.24
N MET A 46 -2.32 11.33 -45.24
CA MET A 46 -0.86 11.41 -45.03
C MET A 46 -0.50 12.55 -44.08
N VAL A 47 -1.16 13.70 -44.20
CA VAL A 47 -1.00 14.84 -43.28
C VAL A 47 -1.47 14.45 -41.89
N GLU A 48 -2.64 13.82 -41.75
CA GLU A 48 -3.16 13.38 -40.46
C GLU A 48 -2.24 12.35 -39.79
N ASN A 49 -1.75 11.37 -40.55
CA ASN A 49 -0.82 10.37 -40.05
C ASN A 49 0.49 11.01 -39.58
N ARG A 50 1.01 11.97 -40.35
CA ARG A 50 2.21 12.71 -39.99
C ARG A 50 2.02 13.49 -38.69
N ILE A 51 0.92 14.22 -38.53
CA ILE A 51 0.61 14.96 -37.30
C ILE A 51 0.55 13.99 -36.12
N LYS A 52 -0.17 12.87 -36.27
CA LYS A 52 -0.26 11.84 -35.22
C LYS A 52 1.09 11.23 -34.86
N ALA A 53 1.95 10.99 -35.84
CA ALA A 53 3.30 10.48 -35.61
C ALA A 53 4.16 11.51 -34.86
N GLU A 54 4.10 12.78 -35.26
CA GLU A 54 4.81 13.88 -34.59
C GLU A 54 4.32 14.06 -33.14
N GLU A 55 3.01 14.02 -32.89
CA GLU A 55 2.43 14.05 -31.54
C GLU A 55 2.86 12.85 -30.69
N ASN A 56 2.88 11.65 -31.27
CA ASN A 56 3.29 10.44 -30.57
C ASN A 56 4.77 10.50 -30.16
N LEU A 57 5.64 10.93 -31.08
CA LEU A 57 7.06 11.16 -30.80
C LEU A 57 7.27 12.23 -29.73
N ALA A 58 6.45 13.29 -29.73
CA ALA A 58 6.52 14.34 -28.71
C ALA A 58 6.11 13.85 -27.30
N ARG A 59 5.28 12.80 -27.20
CA ARG A 59 4.84 12.21 -25.92
C ARG A 59 5.82 11.18 -25.35
N GLU A 60 6.68 10.59 -26.19
CA GLU A 60 7.69 9.62 -25.77
C GLU A 60 8.58 10.11 -24.61
N PRO A 61 9.19 11.30 -24.63
CA PRO A 61 10.02 11.77 -23.52
C PRO A 61 9.24 11.91 -22.20
N GLN A 62 7.99 12.39 -22.27
CA GLN A 62 7.13 12.51 -21.09
C GLN A 62 6.80 11.13 -20.49
N LEU A 63 6.55 10.13 -21.34
CA LEU A 63 6.31 8.75 -20.92
C LEU A 63 7.54 8.14 -20.24
N ILE A 64 8.74 8.39 -20.78
CA ILE A 64 10.00 7.91 -20.20
C ILE A 64 10.20 8.54 -18.83
N GLU A 65 10.03 9.86 -18.70
CA GLU A 65 10.17 10.59 -17.44
C GLU A 65 9.19 10.07 -16.37
N LEU A 66 7.90 9.96 -16.72
CA LEU A 66 6.88 9.47 -15.80
C LEU A 66 7.14 8.02 -15.36
N ARG A 67 7.57 7.14 -16.27
CA ARG A 67 7.98 5.77 -15.91
C ARG A 67 9.18 5.76 -14.97
N GLY A 68 10.17 6.62 -15.22
CA GLY A 68 11.33 6.80 -14.32
C GLY A 68 10.86 7.20 -12.93
N ARG A 69 10.04 8.24 -12.83
CA ARG A 69 9.50 8.72 -11.56
C ARG A 69 8.69 7.66 -10.80
N VAL A 70 7.88 6.87 -11.50
CA VAL A 70 7.15 5.75 -10.89
C VAL A 70 8.11 4.68 -10.36
N ASN A 71 9.17 4.38 -11.10
CA ASN A 71 10.19 3.43 -10.66
C ASN A 71 10.93 3.94 -9.41
N ASP A 72 11.32 5.22 -9.40
CA ASP A 72 12.01 5.85 -8.27
C ASP A 72 11.13 5.81 -7.00
N LEU A 73 9.87 6.24 -7.12
CA LEU A 73 8.92 6.20 -6.00
C LEU A 73 8.63 4.76 -5.51
N SER A 74 8.58 3.80 -6.43
CA SER A 74 8.43 2.38 -6.09
C SER A 74 9.63 1.86 -5.32
N GLN A 75 10.84 2.24 -5.72
CA GLN A 75 12.08 1.86 -5.04
C GLN A 75 12.20 2.53 -3.67
N GLU A 76 11.85 3.82 -3.55
CA GLU A 76 11.79 4.53 -2.27
C GLU A 76 10.77 3.86 -1.32
N GLY A 77 9.57 3.55 -1.82
CA GLY A 77 8.55 2.85 -1.05
C GLY A 77 9.02 1.48 -0.53
N LYS A 78 9.76 0.72 -1.34
CA LYS A 78 10.37 -0.55 -0.92
C LYS A 78 11.41 -0.35 0.17
N SER A 79 12.32 0.62 0.01
CA SER A 79 13.33 0.93 1.02
C SER A 79 12.71 1.35 2.35
N LEU A 80 11.69 2.20 2.32
CA LEU A 80 10.97 2.62 3.52
C LEU A 80 10.24 1.45 4.19
N TYR A 81 9.67 0.54 3.41
CA TYR A 81 9.05 -0.67 3.92
C TYR A 81 10.08 -1.56 4.64
N GLU A 82 11.23 -1.82 4.01
CA GLU A 82 12.34 -2.58 4.61
C GLU A 82 12.84 -1.95 5.92
N ASP A 83 13.00 -0.62 5.94
CA ASP A 83 13.38 0.13 7.15
C ASP A 83 12.36 -0.04 8.29
N VAL A 84 11.06 0.00 7.97
CA VAL A 84 9.99 -0.19 8.94
C VAL A 84 9.97 -1.63 9.44
N GLU A 85 10.14 -2.61 8.55
CA GLU A 85 10.19 -4.02 8.92
C GLU A 85 11.39 -4.32 9.83
N GLN A 86 12.57 -3.75 9.53
CA GLN A 86 13.74 -3.85 10.39
C GLN A 86 13.46 -3.26 11.78
N LYS A 87 12.93 -2.03 11.85
CA LYS A 87 12.59 -1.38 13.13
C LYS A 87 11.56 -2.17 13.93
N LEU A 88 10.57 -2.76 13.27
CA LEU A 88 9.57 -3.63 13.90
C LEU A 88 10.23 -4.89 14.46
N SER A 89 11.12 -5.53 13.71
CA SER A 89 11.87 -6.71 14.15
C SER A 89 12.76 -6.39 15.35
N GLU A 90 13.50 -5.28 15.31
CA GLU A 90 14.30 -4.80 16.44
C GLU A 90 13.44 -4.53 17.67
N MET A 91 12.29 -3.88 17.51
CA MET A 91 11.36 -3.62 18.61
C MET A 91 10.83 -4.91 19.23
N LYS A 92 10.44 -5.89 18.40
CA LYS A 92 10.02 -7.22 18.86
C LYS A 92 11.14 -7.94 19.61
N SER A 93 12.38 -7.87 19.12
CA SER A 93 13.52 -8.49 19.78
C SER A 93 13.83 -7.86 21.15
N LYS A 94 13.73 -6.53 21.25
CA LYS A 94 13.97 -5.76 22.48
C LYS A 94 12.84 -5.91 23.50
N SER A 95 11.59 -6.05 23.04
CA SER A 95 10.42 -6.14 23.92
C SER A 95 10.32 -7.49 24.65
N GLY A 96 11.14 -8.49 24.29
CA GLY A 96 11.04 -9.84 24.84
C GLY A 96 9.71 -10.52 24.50
N SER A 97 9.63 -11.84 24.69
CA SER A 97 8.39 -12.60 24.46
C SER A 97 7.38 -12.50 25.62
N LEU A 98 7.76 -11.83 26.72
CA LEU A 98 6.96 -11.78 27.93
C LEU A 98 6.05 -10.54 27.92
N SER A 99 4.74 -10.76 27.79
CA SER A 99 3.76 -9.68 27.98
C SER A 99 3.87 -9.09 29.38
N GLN A 100 3.60 -7.78 29.50
CA GLN A 100 3.53 -7.10 30.79
C GLN A 100 2.53 -7.79 31.74
N ASP A 101 1.40 -8.28 31.23
CA ASP A 101 0.42 -9.03 32.01
C ASP A 101 0.99 -10.34 32.55
N THR A 102 1.75 -11.08 31.72
CA THR A 102 2.40 -12.33 32.13
C THR A 102 3.48 -12.07 33.17
N ALA A 103 4.29 -11.02 32.99
CA ALA A 103 5.30 -10.62 33.96
C ALA A 103 4.68 -10.22 35.31
N LEU A 104 3.56 -9.47 35.30
CA LEU A 104 2.82 -9.11 36.51
C LEU A 104 2.28 -10.35 37.22
N ALA A 105 1.64 -11.27 36.49
CA ALA A 105 1.11 -12.51 37.05
C ALA A 105 2.22 -13.35 37.71
N LEU A 106 3.36 -13.53 37.04
CA LEU A 106 4.51 -14.24 37.61
C LEU A 106 5.04 -13.58 38.88
N LEU A 107 5.08 -12.25 38.92
CA LEU A 107 5.55 -11.51 40.08
C LEU A 107 4.58 -11.62 41.27
N GLN A 108 3.27 -11.63 41.00
CA GLN A 108 2.24 -11.85 42.02
C GLN A 108 2.32 -13.28 42.58
N THR A 109 2.47 -14.29 41.72
CA THR A 109 2.69 -15.68 42.15
C THR A 109 3.94 -15.79 43.03
N ALA A 110 5.08 -15.23 42.60
CA ALA A 110 6.30 -15.25 43.39
C ALA A 110 6.20 -14.45 44.72
N ALA A 111 5.30 -13.47 44.80
CA ALA A 111 5.01 -12.78 46.06
C ALA A 111 4.20 -13.68 47.00
N ALA A 112 3.18 -14.38 46.49
CA ALA A 112 2.37 -15.32 47.25
C ALA A 112 3.20 -16.53 47.74
N GLU A 113 4.07 -17.09 46.89
CA GLU A 113 4.97 -18.19 47.27
C GLU A 113 5.89 -17.81 48.44
N SER A 114 6.48 -16.61 48.43
CA SER A 114 7.29 -16.15 49.57
C SER A 114 6.47 -15.71 50.78
N GLU A 115 5.18 -15.39 50.62
CA GLU A 115 4.28 -15.21 51.74
C GLU A 115 4.04 -16.56 52.44
N GLU A 116 3.69 -17.60 51.68
CA GLU A 116 3.52 -18.97 52.18
C GLU A 116 4.81 -19.50 52.83
N GLU A 117 5.97 -19.29 52.21
CA GLU A 117 7.28 -19.65 52.78
C GLU A 117 7.49 -18.96 54.15
N SER A 118 7.17 -17.66 54.26
CA SER A 118 7.30 -16.93 55.51
C SER A 118 6.35 -17.43 56.60
N GLU A 119 5.13 -17.86 56.23
CA GLU A 119 4.19 -18.49 57.15
C GLU A 119 4.64 -19.89 57.58
N GLY A 120 5.27 -20.64 56.68
CA GLY A 120 5.93 -21.90 56.99
C GLY A 120 7.01 -21.75 58.05
N ILE A 121 7.86 -20.72 57.94
CA ILE A 121 8.90 -20.41 58.94
C ILE A 121 8.27 -20.07 60.30
N VAL A 122 7.18 -19.30 60.32
CA VAL A 122 6.43 -18.99 61.56
C VAL A 122 5.89 -20.27 62.18
N LYS A 123 5.33 -21.18 61.37
CA LYS A 123 4.80 -22.45 61.85
C LYS A 123 5.89 -23.33 62.46
N GLN A 124 7.02 -23.50 61.78
CA GLN A 124 8.17 -24.27 62.30
C GLN A 124 8.65 -23.72 63.66
N PHE A 125 8.65 -22.40 63.83
CA PHE A 125 9.00 -21.78 65.10
C PHE A 125 7.97 -22.06 66.20
N MET A 126 6.66 -21.99 65.89
CA MET A 126 5.59 -22.33 66.83
C MET A 126 5.60 -23.80 67.26
N ASP A 127 5.95 -24.68 66.31
CA ASP A 127 6.11 -26.13 66.52
C ASP A 127 7.45 -26.48 67.22
N LYS A 128 8.28 -25.47 67.52
CA LYS A 128 9.60 -25.58 68.18
C LYS A 128 10.63 -26.39 67.38
N GLU A 129 10.47 -26.46 66.06
CA GLU A 129 11.40 -27.14 65.15
C GLU A 129 12.67 -26.31 64.90
N ILE A 130 12.57 -24.98 65.01
CA ILE A 130 13.68 -24.04 64.88
C ILE A 130 13.84 -23.16 66.12
N ASN A 131 15.06 -22.69 66.39
CA ASN A 131 15.36 -21.78 67.49
C ASN A 131 15.08 -20.31 67.08
N VAL A 132 15.17 -19.40 68.07
CA VAL A 132 14.89 -17.97 67.86
C VAL A 132 15.86 -17.32 66.88
N ASP A 133 17.14 -17.66 66.93
CA ASP A 133 18.17 -17.05 66.06
C ASP A 133 17.93 -17.41 64.58
N ASN A 134 17.69 -18.70 64.29
CA ASN A 134 17.38 -19.21 62.95
C ASN A 134 16.05 -18.67 62.42
N PHE A 135 15.06 -18.52 63.31
CA PHE A 135 13.77 -17.91 62.96
C PHE A 135 13.97 -16.46 62.52
N LEU A 136 14.68 -15.64 63.32
CA LEU A 136 14.86 -14.23 63.01
C LEU A 136 15.63 -14.02 61.69
N GLU A 137 16.70 -14.78 61.46
CA GLU A 137 17.47 -14.70 60.22
C GLU A 137 16.62 -15.05 58.99
N SER A 138 15.96 -16.22 59.02
CA SER A 138 15.20 -16.73 57.87
C SER A 138 13.93 -15.93 57.63
N PHE A 139 13.14 -15.66 58.68
CA PHE A 139 11.88 -14.93 58.55
C PHE A 139 12.10 -13.52 58.04
N GLN A 140 13.09 -12.79 58.57
CA GLN A 140 13.36 -11.42 58.13
C GLN A 140 13.76 -11.38 56.65
N ALA A 141 14.62 -12.30 56.21
CA ALA A 141 15.06 -12.39 54.81
C ALA A 141 13.89 -12.69 53.86
N THR A 142 13.08 -13.71 54.18
CA THR A 142 11.93 -14.11 53.36
C THR A 142 10.85 -13.03 53.35
N ARG A 143 10.50 -12.46 54.52
CA ARG A 143 9.45 -11.42 54.63
C ARG A 143 9.85 -10.13 53.92
N LYS A 144 11.14 -9.75 53.96
CA LYS A 144 11.67 -8.61 53.18
C LYS A 144 11.51 -8.86 51.68
N THR A 145 11.83 -10.05 51.22
CA THR A 145 11.69 -10.43 49.80
C THR A 145 10.23 -10.40 49.35
N MET A 146 9.32 -10.96 50.15
CA MET A 146 7.88 -10.91 49.89
C MET A 146 7.39 -9.46 49.75
N HIS A 147 7.69 -8.59 50.72
CA HIS A 147 7.26 -7.18 50.66
C HIS A 147 7.83 -6.44 49.44
N LEU A 148 9.08 -6.72 49.06
CA LEU A 148 9.68 -6.16 47.85
C LEU A 148 8.96 -6.63 46.58
N ARG A 149 8.60 -7.91 46.47
CA ARG A 149 7.86 -8.44 45.31
C ARG A 149 6.46 -7.85 45.24
N LYS A 150 5.74 -7.78 46.38
CA LYS A 150 4.41 -7.17 46.48
C LYS A 150 4.44 -5.69 46.06
N LEU A 151 5.38 -4.92 46.59
CA LEU A 151 5.55 -3.51 46.20
C LEU A 151 5.84 -3.36 44.70
N LYS A 152 6.70 -4.22 44.13
CA LYS A 152 7.00 -4.20 42.69
C LYS A 152 5.77 -4.55 41.85
N ALA A 153 4.95 -5.52 42.28
CA ALA A 153 3.72 -5.90 41.62
C ALA A 153 2.69 -4.76 41.65
N ASP A 154 2.50 -4.12 42.81
CA ASP A 154 1.60 -2.98 42.97
C ASP A 154 2.03 -1.81 42.07
N LYS A 155 3.33 -1.49 42.05
CA LYS A 155 3.87 -0.43 41.19
C LYS A 155 3.77 -0.75 39.72
N MET A 156 3.99 -2.00 39.32
CA MET A 156 3.80 -2.43 37.95
C MET A 156 2.32 -2.31 37.54
N SER A 157 1.38 -2.73 38.40
CA SER A 157 -0.05 -2.58 38.17
C SER A 157 -0.48 -1.11 38.03
N ASP A 158 0.03 -0.22 38.90
CA ASP A 158 -0.21 1.23 38.81
C ASP A 158 0.34 1.82 37.49
N LEU A 159 1.54 1.42 37.07
CA LEU A 159 2.14 1.88 35.81
C LEU A 159 1.35 1.38 34.60
N MET A 160 0.83 0.15 34.63
CA MET A 160 -0.02 -0.39 33.56
C MET A 160 -1.38 0.34 33.49
N ARG A 161 -1.96 0.69 34.64
CA ARG A 161 -3.22 1.46 34.74
C ARG A 161 -3.05 2.93 34.31
N ASN A 162 -1.91 3.54 34.62
CA ASN A 162 -1.64 4.94 34.29
C ASN A 162 -1.05 5.10 32.87
N GLY A 163 -0.32 4.09 32.37
CA GLY A 163 0.22 4.05 31.01
C GLY A 163 -0.85 3.81 29.94
N SER A 164 -2.01 3.29 30.32
CA SER A 164 -3.20 3.18 29.46
C SER A 164 -4.00 4.49 29.36
N ALA A 165 -3.64 5.52 30.14
CA ALA A 165 -4.22 6.87 30.05
C ALA A 165 -3.38 7.82 29.17
N ASN A 166 -2.58 7.29 28.24
CA ASN A 166 -1.94 8.12 27.22
C ASN A 166 -2.85 8.19 25.99
N PRO A 167 -3.31 9.38 25.58
CA PRO A 167 -4.14 9.56 24.39
C PRO A 167 -3.27 9.33 23.16
N THR A 168 -3.11 8.09 22.72
CA THR A 168 -2.61 7.76 21.39
C THR A 168 -3.69 8.03 20.33
N SER A 169 -4.22 9.25 20.34
CA SER A 169 -4.60 9.92 19.12
C SER A 169 -3.41 10.79 18.74
N PHE A 170 -2.41 10.16 18.10
CA PHE A 170 -1.43 10.90 17.31
C PHE A 170 -2.19 11.48 16.11
N GLY A 171 -2.87 12.60 16.35
CA GLY A 171 -3.39 13.46 15.31
C GLY A 171 -2.22 13.94 14.48
N HIS A 172 -2.17 13.51 13.23
CA HIS A 172 -1.35 14.11 12.20
C HIS A 172 -1.56 15.64 12.22
N PRO A 173 -0.49 16.46 12.31
CA PRO A 173 -0.63 17.90 12.15
C PRO A 173 -1.01 18.19 10.71
N GLY A 174 -2.28 18.52 10.44
CA GLY A 174 -2.69 19.03 9.13
C GLY A 174 -4.11 18.75 8.65
N TYR A 175 -4.90 17.89 9.30
CA TYR A 175 -6.26 17.61 8.85
C TYR A 175 -7.32 18.21 9.81
N PRO A 176 -8.21 19.09 9.32
CA PRO A 176 -9.36 19.52 10.12
C PRO A 176 -10.26 18.32 10.38
N MET A 177 -10.53 18.07 11.66
CA MET A 177 -11.51 17.09 12.13
C MET A 177 -12.91 17.50 11.64
N ALA A 178 -13.31 17.01 10.47
CA ALA A 178 -14.71 16.98 10.08
C ALA A 178 -15.40 15.86 10.89
N GLY A 179 -16.62 16.14 11.37
CA GLY A 179 -17.41 15.25 12.23
C GLY A 179 -17.68 13.86 11.65
N PRO A 180 -18.50 13.02 12.34
CA PRO A 180 -18.61 11.60 12.03
C PRO A 180 -19.15 11.39 10.61
N VAL A 181 -18.25 11.07 9.68
CA VAL A 181 -18.60 10.66 8.32
C VAL A 181 -18.97 9.18 8.40
N PRO A 182 -20.17 8.77 7.95
CA PRO A 182 -20.54 7.36 7.94
C PRO A 182 -19.65 6.62 6.95
N TYR A 183 -18.89 5.63 7.44
CA TYR A 183 -18.15 4.71 6.58
C TYR A 183 -19.14 3.98 5.65
N PRO A 184 -18.88 3.91 4.34
CA PRO A 184 -19.66 3.04 3.46
C PRO A 184 -19.28 1.59 3.77
N THR A 185 -20.15 0.89 4.50
CA THR A 185 -20.12 -0.57 4.61
C THR A 185 -20.61 -1.16 3.28
N GLY A 186 -19.73 -1.22 2.30
CA GLY A 186 -19.97 -1.85 1.01
C GLY A 186 -18.67 -2.42 0.45
N PRO A 187 -18.71 -3.56 -0.28
CA PRO A 187 -17.51 -4.15 -0.86
C PRO A 187 -16.92 -3.19 -1.90
N MET A 188 -15.81 -2.55 -1.56
CA MET A 188 -15.02 -1.73 -2.50
C MET A 188 -14.39 -2.66 -3.55
N PRO A 189 -14.61 -2.44 -4.86
CA PRO A 189 -13.92 -3.18 -5.89
C PRO A 189 -12.48 -2.64 -5.97
N MET A 190 -11.56 -3.28 -5.25
CA MET A 190 -10.13 -3.07 -5.46
C MET A 190 -9.73 -3.78 -6.76
N PRO A 191 -9.11 -3.11 -7.74
CA PRO A 191 -8.58 -3.80 -8.91
C PRO A 191 -7.36 -4.62 -8.47
N MET A 192 -7.54 -5.94 -8.35
CA MET A 192 -6.44 -6.90 -8.16
C MET A 192 -5.52 -6.86 -9.38
N PRO A 193 -4.19 -6.61 -9.21
CA PRO A 193 -3.22 -6.81 -10.27
C PRO A 193 -3.25 -8.27 -10.73
N GLY A 194 -3.56 -8.49 -12.01
CA GLY A 194 -3.85 -9.80 -12.57
C GLY A 194 -2.72 -10.82 -12.37
N PHE A 195 -3.06 -11.96 -11.77
CA PHE A 195 -2.31 -13.19 -11.90
C PHE A 195 -2.46 -13.71 -13.34
N ARG A 196 -1.41 -13.54 -14.15
CA ARG A 196 -1.28 -14.29 -15.41
C ARG A 196 -0.93 -15.73 -15.08
N HIS A 197 -1.85 -16.64 -15.36
CA HIS A 197 -1.49 -18.05 -15.54
C HIS A 197 -1.07 -18.25 -16.99
N TYR A 198 -0.01 -19.05 -17.17
CA TYR A 198 0.48 -19.56 -18.45
C TYR A 198 -0.52 -20.51 -19.09
#